data_AF-A0A382V5C8-F1
#
_entry.id   AF-A0A382V5C8-F1
#
_cell.length_a   1.000
_cell.length_b   1.000
_cell.length_c   1.000
_cell.angle_alpha   90.00
_cell.angle_beta   90.00
_cell.angle_gamma   90.00
#
_symmetry.space_group_name_H-M   'P 1'
#
loop_
_entity.id
_entity.type
_entity.pdbx_description
1 polymer ?
#
loop_
_entity_poly.entity_id
_entity_poly.type
_entity_poly.pdbx_seq_one_letter_code
_entity_poly.pdbx_strand_id
1 'polypeptide(L)'
;MATLDLSVRYFQDSTPEGVPCREENFIRREVEMALPLRQTALVLVDVWDNHFIESWLERAGRLTQLSVVPVLAKAREVGMTVVHAPSPPIAETYEQLKRHTPASPSPVTDWPPAEFRARVGEYAAFRGPRSQPPGIPDIPELGLSPLVEVLEEEFVVATGQQLHELAGEQGIMHLIYAGFATN
;
A
#
# COMPACT_ATOMS: atom_id res chain seq x y z
N MET A 1 21.97 8.92 16.03
CA MET A 1 20.84 8.98 15.06
C MET A 1 19.64 8.35 15.74
N ALA A 2 18.44 8.91 15.58
CA ALA A 2 17.24 8.36 16.21
C ALA A 2 16.77 7.09 15.48
N THR A 3 16.36 6.09 16.25
CA THR A 3 15.88 4.79 15.77
C THR A 3 14.44 4.56 16.23
N LEU A 4 13.71 3.76 15.45
CA LEU A 4 12.43 3.17 15.83
C LEU A 4 12.69 1.70 16.15
N ASP A 5 12.49 1.32 17.41
CA ASP A 5 12.58 -0.08 17.83
C ASP A 5 11.22 -0.76 17.60
N LEU A 6 11.22 -1.82 16.80
CA LEU A 6 10.02 -2.58 16.43
C LEU A 6 10.18 -4.06 16.77
N SER A 7 9.20 -4.60 17.49
CA SER A 7 8.99 -6.03 17.61
C SER A 7 8.23 -6.54 16.38
N VAL A 8 8.93 -7.21 15.47
CA VAL A 8 8.36 -7.71 14.21
C VAL A 8 8.11 -9.22 14.31
N ARG A 9 6.92 -9.65 13.87
CA ARG A 9 6.57 -11.07 13.80
C ARG A 9 6.99 -11.66 12.46
N TYR A 10 7.70 -12.76 12.51
CA TYR A 10 8.13 -13.54 11.34
C TYR A 10 7.72 -15.01 11.47
N PHE A 11 7.60 -15.67 10.32
CA PHE A 11 7.67 -17.13 10.28
C PHE A 11 9.12 -17.54 10.06
N GLN A 12 9.60 -18.47 10.91
CA GLN A 12 10.87 -19.13 10.70
C GLN A 12 10.64 -20.36 9.83
N ASP A 13 11.09 -20.28 8.58
CA ASP A 13 11.01 -21.30 7.53
C ASP A 13 12.16 -22.34 7.59
N SER A 14 12.86 -22.37 8.73
CA SER A 14 13.87 -23.37 9.09
C SER A 14 13.42 -24.16 10.31
N THR A 15 13.83 -25.43 10.36
CA THR A 15 13.49 -26.34 11.46
C THR A 15 14.74 -26.67 12.29
N PRO A 16 14.59 -26.99 13.60
CA PRO A 16 15.70 -27.44 14.42
C PRO A 16 16.36 -28.70 13.86
N GLU A 17 17.61 -28.95 14.27
CA GLU A 17 18.33 -30.16 13.91
C GLU A 17 17.54 -31.43 14.29
N GLY A 18 17.47 -32.39 13.36
CA GLY A 18 16.72 -33.64 13.54
C GLY A 18 15.21 -33.54 13.30
N VAL A 19 14.66 -32.34 13.03
CA VAL A 19 13.26 -32.15 12.65
C VAL A 19 13.14 -32.04 11.12
N PRO A 20 12.21 -32.76 10.46
CA PRO A 20 11.98 -32.59 9.04
C PRO A 20 11.53 -31.17 8.69
N CYS A 21 12.12 -30.57 7.66
CA CYS A 21 11.71 -29.27 7.14
C CYS A 21 10.37 -29.37 6.39
N ARG A 22 9.27 -29.26 7.15
CA ARG A 22 7.88 -29.30 6.69
C ARG A 22 7.15 -28.08 7.26
N GLU A 23 6.21 -27.51 6.53
CA GLU A 23 5.48 -26.29 6.94
C GLU A 23 4.81 -26.41 8.31
N GLU A 24 4.32 -27.60 8.65
CA GLU A 24 3.73 -27.91 9.96
C GLU A 24 4.71 -27.74 11.15
N ASN A 25 6.02 -27.73 10.87
CA ASN A 25 7.09 -27.54 11.86
C ASN A 25 7.63 -26.10 11.87
N PHE A 26 7.13 -25.20 11.01
CA PHE A 26 7.51 -23.79 11.06
C PHE A 26 6.91 -23.13 12.30
N ILE A 27 7.68 -22.22 12.89
CA ILE A 27 7.30 -21.54 14.12
C ILE A 27 7.26 -20.03 13.90
N ARG A 28 6.35 -19.37 14.61
CA ARG A 28 6.32 -17.91 14.68
C ARG A 28 7.42 -17.43 15.62
N ARG A 29 8.14 -16.39 15.20
CA ARG A 29 9.16 -15.71 15.99
C ARG A 29 8.86 -14.22 16.05
N GLU A 30 9.35 -13.60 17.10
CA GLU A 30 9.43 -12.15 17.23
C GLU A 30 10.91 -11.77 17.17
N VAL A 31 11.21 -10.72 16.41
CA VAL A 31 12.54 -10.17 16.24
C VAL A 31 12.46 -8.68 16.53
N GLU A 32 13.36 -8.20 17.38
CA GLU A 32 13.53 -6.78 17.64
C GLU A 32 14.38 -6.17 16.52
N MET A 33 13.84 -5.13 15.87
CA MET A 33 14.49 -4.41 14.78
C MET A 33 14.61 -2.93 15.13
N ALA A 34 15.84 -2.42 15.17
CA ALA A 34 16.09 -0.99 15.30
C ALA A 34 16.21 -0.35 13.91
N LEU A 35 15.18 0.37 13.47
CA LEU A 35 15.15 1.02 12.17
C LEU A 35 15.62 2.48 12.25
N PRO A 36 16.58 2.93 11.43
CA PRO A 36 16.96 4.34 11.38
C PRO A 36 15.79 5.20 10.87
N LEU A 37 15.31 6.16 11.67
CA LEU A 37 14.13 6.98 11.30
C LEU A 37 14.31 7.71 9.97
N ARG A 38 15.52 8.22 9.71
CA ARG A 38 15.84 8.94 8.45
C ARG A 38 15.83 8.06 7.20
N GLN A 39 15.86 6.74 7.37
CA GLN A 39 15.84 5.77 6.27
C GLN A 39 14.54 4.96 6.28
N THR A 40 13.53 5.40 7.04
CA THR A 40 12.27 4.67 7.22
C THR A 40 11.10 5.56 6.82
N ALA A 41 10.15 5.00 6.08
CA ALA A 41 8.90 5.68 5.74
C ALA A 41 7.66 4.86 6.13
N LEU A 42 6.63 5.58 6.57
CA LEU A 42 5.27 5.05 6.70
C LEU A 42 4.55 5.26 5.37
N VAL A 43 4.07 4.17 4.77
CA VAL A 43 3.32 4.17 3.51
C VAL A 43 1.86 3.83 3.79
N LEU A 44 0.96 4.78 3.54
CA LEU A 44 -0.49 4.65 3.69
C LEU A 44 -1.12 4.23 2.37
N VAL A 45 -1.45 2.94 2.24
CA VAL A 45 -1.97 2.36 1.00
C VAL A 45 -3.49 2.41 1.02
N ASP A 46 -4.10 3.14 0.08
CA ASP A 46 -5.54 3.05 -0.21
C ASP A 46 -6.44 3.12 1.04
N VAL A 47 -6.15 4.08 1.92
CA VAL A 47 -6.98 4.37 3.11
C VAL A 47 -8.25 5.11 2.66
N TRP A 48 -9.13 4.40 1.96
CA TRP A 48 -10.31 4.97 1.32
C TRP A 48 -11.40 5.40 2.32
N ASP A 49 -12.19 6.39 1.92
CA ASP A 49 -13.41 6.83 2.63
C ASP A 49 -14.65 6.00 2.29
N ASN A 50 -14.63 5.28 1.17
CA ASN A 50 -15.81 4.65 0.59
C ASN A 50 -15.49 3.28 -0.05
N HIS A 51 -16.47 2.37 -0.01
CA HIS A 51 -16.41 1.08 -0.69
C HIS A 51 -17.82 0.47 -0.77
N PHE A 52 -18.14 -0.23 -1.87
CA PHE A 52 -19.44 -0.88 -2.05
C PHE A 52 -19.72 -2.09 -1.13
N ILE A 53 -18.77 -2.48 -0.27
CA ILE A 53 -18.93 -3.61 0.64
C ILE A 53 -19.08 -3.01 2.03
N GLU A 54 -20.32 -2.97 2.53
CA GLU A 54 -20.64 -2.33 3.82
C GLU A 54 -19.79 -2.88 4.97
N SER A 55 -19.71 -4.21 5.10
CA SER A 55 -18.88 -4.86 6.13
C SER A 55 -17.37 -4.61 5.99
N TRP A 56 -16.90 -4.30 4.78
CA TRP A 56 -15.53 -3.85 4.57
C TRP A 56 -15.38 -2.41 5.07
N LEU A 57 -16.32 -1.53 4.74
CA LEU A 57 -16.29 -0.11 5.11
C LEU A 57 -16.34 0.07 6.63
N GLU A 58 -17.22 -0.66 7.32
CA GLU A 58 -17.28 -0.70 8.79
C GLU A 58 -15.95 -1.12 9.42
N ARG A 59 -15.35 -2.19 8.88
CA ARG A 59 -14.07 -2.71 9.38
C ARG A 59 -12.92 -1.76 9.07
N ALA A 60 -12.85 -1.22 7.85
CA ALA A 60 -11.83 -0.29 7.41
C ALA A 60 -11.89 0.99 8.23
N GLY A 61 -13.07 1.61 8.38
CA GLY A 61 -13.25 2.80 9.21
C GLY A 61 -12.81 2.58 10.67
N ARG A 62 -13.21 1.46 11.28
CA ARG A 62 -12.77 1.10 12.64
C ARG A 62 -11.25 0.93 12.73
N LEU A 63 -10.63 0.23 11.79
CA LEU A 63 -9.18 0.00 11.77
C LEU A 63 -8.40 1.29 11.47
N THR A 64 -8.92 2.17 10.61
CA THR A 64 -8.34 3.48 10.36
C THR A 64 -8.30 4.28 11.66
N GLN A 65 -9.42 4.36 12.38
CA GLN A 65 -9.50 5.09 13.64
C GLN A 65 -8.63 4.49 14.75
N LEU A 66 -8.68 3.16 14.93
CA LEU A 66 -8.01 2.49 16.06
C LEU A 66 -6.52 2.23 15.84
N SER A 67 -6.08 2.12 14.57
CA SER A 67 -4.73 1.66 14.24
C SER A 67 -3.98 2.62 13.33
N VAL A 68 -4.58 3.05 12.20
CA VAL A 68 -3.86 3.87 11.21
C VAL A 68 -3.59 5.29 11.75
N VAL A 69 -4.62 5.96 12.29
CA VAL A 69 -4.49 7.33 12.82
C VAL A 69 -3.46 7.44 13.94
N PRO A 70 -3.42 6.54 14.95
CA PRO A 70 -2.37 6.57 15.97
C PRO A 70 -0.95 6.38 15.40
N VAL A 71 -0.78 5.47 14.44
CA VAL A 71 0.53 5.21 13.80
C VAL A 71 0.98 6.42 12.98
N LEU A 72 0.07 7.02 12.22
CA LEU A 72 0.34 8.24 11.45
C LEU A 72 0.72 9.41 12.37
N ALA A 73 -0.05 9.64 13.44
CA ALA A 73 0.24 10.68 14.41
C ALA A 73 1.64 10.49 15.02
N LYS A 74 2.00 9.25 15.37
CA LYS A 74 3.33 8.95 15.93
C LYS A 74 4.44 9.11 14.89
N ALA A 75 4.23 8.69 13.64
CA ALA A 75 5.19 8.88 12.56
C ALA A 75 5.52 10.37 12.36
N ARG A 76 4.50 11.24 12.36
CA ARG A 76 4.66 12.70 12.31
C ARG A 76 5.42 13.24 13.51
N GLU A 77 5.03 12.83 14.72
CA GLU A 77 5.66 13.28 15.98
C GLU A 77 7.18 13.01 15.98
N VAL A 78 7.61 11.86 15.46
CA VAL A 78 9.03 11.46 15.43
C VAL A 78 9.77 11.92 14.17
N GLY A 79 9.10 12.63 13.26
CA GLY A 79 9.67 13.11 12.00
C GLY A 79 10.03 12.00 11.01
N MET A 80 9.28 10.90 11.01
CA MET A 80 9.37 9.86 9.99
C MET A 80 8.78 10.36 8.67
N THR A 81 9.35 9.96 7.54
CA THR A 81 8.76 10.24 6.23
C THR A 81 7.38 9.58 6.11
N VAL A 82 6.37 10.34 5.71
CA VAL A 82 5.01 9.84 5.45
C VAL A 82 4.73 9.92 3.96
N VAL A 83 4.26 8.80 3.41
CA VAL A 83 3.88 8.66 1.99
C VAL A 83 2.45 8.14 1.91
N HIS A 84 1.58 8.88 1.23
CA HIS A 84 0.24 8.44 0.88
C HIS A 84 0.26 7.80 -0.50
N ALA A 85 -0.29 6.60 -0.61
CA ALA A 85 -0.34 5.82 -1.84
C ALA A 85 -1.79 5.41 -2.15
N PRO A 86 -2.68 6.37 -2.49
CA PRO A 86 -4.01 6.04 -2.97
C PRO A 86 -3.97 5.59 -4.44
N SER A 87 -5.09 5.03 -4.91
CA SER A 87 -5.26 4.65 -6.31
C SER A 87 -5.02 5.85 -7.25
N PRO A 88 -4.52 5.63 -8.47
CA PRO A 88 -4.07 6.71 -9.34
C PRO A 88 -5.07 7.85 -9.56
N PRO A 89 -6.37 7.61 -9.81
CA PRO A 89 -7.35 8.70 -9.99
C PRO A 89 -7.49 9.60 -8.75
N ILE A 90 -7.27 9.05 -7.55
CA ILE A 90 -7.31 9.78 -6.29
C ILE A 90 -6.00 10.52 -6.08
N ALA A 91 -4.86 9.89 -6.37
CA ALA A 91 -3.55 10.55 -6.27
C ALA A 91 -3.48 11.82 -7.14
N GLU A 92 -4.08 11.78 -8.34
CA GLU A 92 -4.17 12.91 -9.30
C GLU A 92 -4.88 14.15 -8.74
N THR A 93 -5.68 14.02 -7.68
CA THR A 93 -6.35 15.17 -7.04
C THR A 93 -5.45 15.93 -6.07
N TYR A 94 -4.25 15.44 -5.78
CA TYR A 94 -3.32 16.04 -4.82
C TYR A 94 -2.14 16.73 -5.53
N GLU A 95 -1.88 17.99 -5.18
CA GLU A 95 -0.76 18.78 -5.73
C GLU A 95 0.60 18.14 -5.41
N GLN A 96 0.71 17.44 -4.29
CA GLN A 96 1.90 16.70 -3.85
C GLN A 96 2.37 15.69 -4.90
N LEU A 97 1.46 15.08 -5.67
CA LEU A 97 1.81 14.11 -6.71
C LEU A 97 2.70 14.75 -7.79
N LYS A 98 2.49 16.03 -8.10
CA LYS A 98 3.26 16.76 -9.13
C LYS A 98 4.73 16.93 -8.74
N ARG A 99 5.05 16.85 -7.45
CA ARG A 99 6.43 16.97 -6.94
C ARG A 99 7.29 15.77 -7.30
N HIS A 100 6.68 14.60 -7.50
CA HIS A 100 7.34 13.38 -7.94
C HIS A 100 6.73 12.91 -9.25
N THR A 101 7.16 13.59 -10.32
CA THR A 101 6.86 13.16 -11.68
C THR A 101 7.70 11.92 -11.97
N PRO A 102 7.08 10.76 -12.28
CA PRO A 102 7.84 9.57 -12.60
C PRO A 102 8.75 9.83 -13.80
N ALA A 103 9.89 9.14 -13.86
CA ALA A 103 10.65 9.09 -15.10
C ALA A 103 9.71 8.65 -16.24
N SER A 104 9.88 9.23 -17.45
CA SER A 104 9.06 8.88 -18.61
C SER A 104 8.90 7.36 -18.68
N PRO A 105 7.65 6.85 -18.76
CA PRO A 105 7.43 5.43 -18.71
C PRO A 105 8.31 4.74 -19.76
N SER A 106 8.87 3.59 -19.40
CA SER A 106 9.46 2.69 -20.39
C SER A 106 8.51 2.57 -21.58
N PRO A 107 9.02 2.53 -22.83
CA PRO A 107 8.19 2.57 -24.02
C PRO A 107 7.07 1.54 -23.87
N VAL A 108 5.82 2.02 -23.94
CA VAL A 108 4.64 1.17 -23.83
C VAL A 108 4.77 0.11 -24.90
N THR A 109 4.99 -1.13 -24.49
CA THR A 109 5.01 -2.25 -25.43
C THR A 109 3.57 -2.51 -25.84
N ASP A 110 3.34 -2.68 -27.14
CA ASP A 110 2.01 -3.10 -27.66
C ASP A 110 1.64 -4.52 -27.21
N TRP A 111 2.55 -5.20 -26.51
CA TRP A 111 2.35 -6.49 -25.89
C TRP A 111 2.05 -6.39 -24.38
N PRO A 112 1.07 -7.15 -23.83
CA PRO A 112 0.09 -7.92 -24.57
C PRO A 112 -0.91 -6.99 -25.29
N PRO A 113 -1.57 -7.41 -26.37
CA PRO A 113 -2.46 -6.55 -27.17
C PRO A 113 -3.52 -5.83 -26.33
N ALA A 114 -3.88 -4.60 -26.74
CA ALA A 114 -4.86 -3.79 -26.02
C ALA A 114 -6.20 -4.51 -25.82
N GLU A 115 -6.66 -5.25 -26.82
CA GLU A 115 -7.90 -6.04 -26.73
C GLU A 115 -7.83 -7.15 -25.68
N PHE A 116 -6.66 -7.80 -25.57
CA PHE A 116 -6.41 -8.80 -24.54
C PHE A 116 -6.42 -8.18 -23.15
N ARG A 117 -5.75 -7.02 -22.96
CA ARG A 117 -5.71 -6.29 -21.68
C ARG A 117 -7.11 -5.83 -21.26
N ALA A 118 -7.88 -5.30 -22.20
CA ALA A 118 -9.25 -4.82 -21.97
C ALA A 118 -10.30 -5.95 -21.91
N ARG A 119 -9.90 -7.20 -22.21
CA ARG A 119 -10.80 -8.37 -22.24
C ARG A 119 -12.02 -8.10 -23.13
N VAL A 120 -11.80 -7.62 -24.35
CA VAL A 120 -12.85 -7.33 -25.36
C VAL A 120 -12.75 -8.30 -26.54
N GLY A 121 -13.76 -8.31 -27.41
CA GLY A 121 -13.78 -9.16 -28.61
C GLY A 121 -13.71 -10.64 -28.25
N GLU A 122 -12.78 -11.37 -28.89
CA GLU A 122 -12.54 -12.80 -28.62
C GLU A 122 -12.09 -13.08 -27.17
N TYR A 123 -11.54 -12.08 -26.48
CA TYR A 123 -11.06 -12.21 -25.10
C TYR A 123 -12.15 -11.94 -24.04
N ALA A 124 -13.38 -11.62 -24.45
CA ALA A 124 -14.48 -11.34 -23.53
C ALA A 124 -14.80 -12.54 -22.61
N ALA A 125 -14.57 -13.77 -23.09
CA ALA A 125 -14.72 -15.00 -22.30
C ALA A 125 -13.80 -15.07 -21.07
N PHE A 126 -12.71 -14.30 -21.05
CA PHE A 126 -11.76 -14.23 -19.94
C PHE A 126 -12.05 -13.08 -18.96
N ARG A 127 -13.20 -12.42 -19.07
CA ARG A 127 -13.66 -11.47 -18.06
C ARG A 127 -14.00 -12.20 -16.77
N GLY A 128 -13.40 -11.76 -15.68
CA GLY A 128 -13.65 -12.34 -14.36
C GLY A 128 -15.09 -12.12 -13.87
N PRO A 129 -15.49 -12.79 -12.78
CA PRO A 129 -16.85 -12.74 -12.24
C PRO A 129 -17.36 -11.32 -11.97
N ARG A 130 -16.48 -10.36 -11.65
CA ARG A 130 -16.83 -8.95 -11.40
C ARG A 130 -17.48 -8.24 -12.59
N SER A 131 -17.25 -8.73 -13.81
CA SER A 131 -17.82 -8.18 -15.05
C SER A 131 -19.07 -8.93 -15.52
N GLN A 132 -19.61 -9.84 -14.70
CA GLN A 132 -20.81 -10.63 -14.98
C GLN A 132 -21.88 -10.32 -13.93
N PRO A 133 -23.19 -10.48 -14.22
CA PRO A 133 -24.23 -10.28 -13.23
C PRO A 133 -24.09 -11.23 -12.01
N PRO A 134 -24.33 -10.75 -10.77
CA PRO A 134 -24.47 -9.35 -10.37
C PRO A 134 -23.08 -8.71 -10.32
N GLY A 135 -22.79 -7.78 -11.24
CA GLY A 135 -21.46 -7.18 -11.36
C GLY A 135 -21.10 -6.32 -10.15
N ILE A 136 -19.97 -5.62 -10.23
CA ILE A 136 -19.64 -4.62 -9.22
C ILE A 136 -20.40 -3.31 -9.49
N PRO A 137 -20.97 -2.67 -8.48
CA PRO A 137 -21.52 -1.32 -8.64
C PRO A 137 -20.38 -0.31 -8.83
N ASP A 138 -20.70 0.81 -9.48
CA ASP A 138 -19.81 1.97 -9.53
C ASP A 138 -19.69 2.60 -8.14
N ILE A 139 -18.52 3.17 -7.83
CA ILE A 139 -18.26 3.93 -6.60
C ILE A 139 -18.05 5.39 -7.04
N PRO A 140 -19.10 6.22 -7.06
CA PRO A 140 -19.07 7.53 -7.73
C PRO A 140 -18.18 8.57 -7.03
N GLU A 141 -17.81 8.34 -5.77
CA GLU A 141 -17.07 9.28 -4.94
C GLU A 141 -16.11 8.47 -4.07
N LEU A 142 -15.03 7.97 -4.68
CA LEU A 142 -13.91 7.41 -3.94
C LEU A 142 -12.98 8.56 -3.56
N GLY A 143 -12.53 8.57 -2.31
CA GLY A 143 -11.59 9.54 -1.76
C GLY A 143 -10.70 8.90 -0.70
N LEU A 144 -9.79 9.69 -0.12
CA LEU A 144 -9.10 9.30 1.09
C LEU A 144 -9.99 9.52 2.31
N SER A 145 -9.85 8.66 3.31
CA SER A 145 -10.58 8.76 4.57
C SER A 145 -10.42 10.15 5.18
N PRO A 146 -11.50 10.84 5.60
CA PRO A 146 -11.41 12.15 6.25
C PRO A 146 -10.71 12.10 7.62
N LEU A 147 -10.43 10.90 8.13
CA LEU A 147 -9.62 10.68 9.32
C LEU A 147 -8.11 10.84 9.06
N VAL A 148 -7.71 10.87 7.79
CA VAL A 148 -6.32 10.96 7.34
C VAL A 148 -6.18 12.20 6.45
N GLU A 149 -5.65 13.27 7.03
CA GLU A 149 -5.28 14.48 6.28
C GLU A 149 -3.91 14.28 5.61
N VAL A 150 -3.76 14.71 4.36
CA VAL A 150 -2.45 14.78 3.68
C VAL A 150 -1.85 16.17 3.93
N LEU A 151 -0.71 16.22 4.62
CA LEU A 151 -0.05 17.49 4.92
C LEU A 151 0.79 17.99 3.74
N GLU A 152 1.14 19.27 3.76
CA GLU A 152 1.90 19.91 2.69
C GLU A 152 3.29 19.29 2.55
N GLU A 153 3.94 18.92 3.64
CA GLU A 153 5.29 18.33 3.69
C GLU A 153 5.32 16.82 3.36
N GLU A 154 4.17 16.18 3.23
CA GLU A 154 4.06 14.75 2.98
C GLU A 154 4.07 14.43 1.48
N PHE A 155 4.35 13.16 1.17
CA PHE A 155 4.41 12.70 -0.21
C PHE A 155 3.11 12.01 -0.63
N VAL A 156 2.74 12.17 -1.89
CA VAL A 156 1.67 11.39 -2.54
C VAL A 156 2.26 10.69 -3.76
N VAL A 157 2.02 9.39 -3.89
CA VAL A 157 2.46 8.57 -5.02
C VAL A 157 1.28 7.75 -5.56
N ALA A 158 1.24 7.53 -6.87
CA ALA A 158 0.19 6.75 -7.54
C ALA A 158 0.64 5.33 -7.91
N THR A 159 1.95 5.10 -7.98
CA THR A 159 2.53 3.85 -8.51
C THR A 159 3.69 3.36 -7.66
N GLY A 160 3.96 2.05 -7.74
CA GLY A 160 5.14 1.45 -7.12
C GLY A 160 6.46 2.02 -7.67
N GLN A 161 6.48 2.45 -8.94
CA GLN A 161 7.64 3.10 -9.54
C GLN A 161 7.94 4.46 -8.88
N GLN A 162 6.92 5.30 -8.68
CA GLN A 162 7.09 6.57 -7.97
C GLN A 162 7.55 6.37 -6.53
N LEU A 163 6.99 5.36 -5.82
CA LEU A 163 7.45 5.03 -4.47
C LEU A 163 8.93 4.59 -4.46
N HIS A 164 9.34 3.79 -5.44
CA HIS A 164 10.72 3.35 -5.58
C HIS A 164 11.69 4.50 -5.85
N GLU A 165 11.34 5.40 -6.77
CA GLU A 165 12.12 6.60 -7.10
C GLU A 165 12.23 7.53 -5.89
N LEU A 166 11.11 7.82 -5.22
CA LEU A 166 11.06 8.60 -3.98
C LEU A 166 11.96 7.97 -2.90
N ALA A 167 11.95 6.65 -2.75
CA ALA A 167 12.79 5.97 -1.79
C ALA A 167 14.28 6.17 -2.10
N GLY A 168 14.68 6.08 -3.36
CA GLY A 168 16.03 6.37 -3.81
C GLY A 168 16.46 7.82 -3.55
N GLU A 169 15.59 8.79 -3.87
CA GLU A 169 15.83 10.23 -3.69
C GLU A 169 16.00 10.61 -2.21
N GLN A 170 15.16 10.04 -1.34
CA GLN A 170 15.14 10.34 0.10
C GLN A 170 16.09 9.45 0.92
N GLY A 171 16.75 8.46 0.30
CA GLY A 171 17.60 7.49 1.00
C GLY A 171 16.82 6.57 1.95
N ILE A 172 15.55 6.28 1.62
CA ILE A 172 14.67 5.38 2.38
C ILE A 172 15.04 3.93 2.03
N MET A 173 15.29 3.15 3.07
CA MET A 173 15.67 1.74 3.00
C MET A 173 14.63 0.81 3.64
N HIS A 174 13.72 1.36 4.44
CA HIS A 174 12.71 0.62 5.18
C HIS A 174 11.32 1.22 4.93
N LEU A 175 10.36 0.37 4.61
CA LEU A 175 8.97 0.77 4.37
C LEU A 175 8.07 0.04 5.38
N ILE A 176 7.23 0.80 6.08
CA ILE A 176 6.19 0.29 6.96
C ILE A 176 4.85 0.57 6.28
N TYR A 177 4.09 -0.47 5.96
CA TYR A 177 2.81 -0.32 5.28
C TYR A 177 1.64 -0.34 6.26
N ALA A 178 0.69 0.56 6.08
CA ALA A 178 -0.63 0.50 6.72
C ALA A 178 -1.70 0.88 5.70
N GLY A 179 -2.84 0.20 5.71
CA GLY A 179 -3.90 0.48 4.75
C GLY A 179 -4.63 -0.76 4.26
N PHE A 180 -5.27 -0.66 3.09
CA PHE A 180 -6.16 -1.69 2.54
C PHE A 180 -6.00 -1.82 1.02
N ALA A 181 -6.41 -2.91 0.38
CA ALA A 181 -6.62 -4.21 1.00
C ALA A 181 -5.27 -4.92 1.21
N THR A 182 -5.18 -5.84 2.17
CA THR A 182 -3.92 -6.51 2.52
C THR A 182 -3.47 -7.57 1.49
N ASN A 183 -4.38 -8.01 0.62
CA ASN A 183 -4.23 -9.20 -0.23
C ASN A 183 -3.63 -8.92 -1.61
#